data_AF-A0A1Y1QBL7-F1
#
_entry.id   AF-A0A1Y1QBL7-F1
#
_cell.length_a   1.000
_cell.length_b   1.000
_cell.length_c   1.000
_cell.angle_alpha   90.00
_cell.angle_beta   90.00
_cell.angle_gamma   90.00
#
_symmetry.space_group_name_H-M   'P 1'
#
loop_
_entity.id
_entity.type
_entity.pdbx_description
1 polymer ?
#
loop_
_entity_poly.entity_id
_entity_poly.type
_entity_poly.pdbx_seq_one_letter_code
_entity_poly.pdbx_strand_id
1 'polypeptide(L)'
;MQYSDHQLVLFPVQTEGVVIAAMQLERCLRGLDLLGEALGEGRYAVGEAFLDLLCFLGCSPDIELTPHADKPFCYLQLPQDDTPVDFNCIRKPPLRVATWVIIGNIHEAEAVPDAALLSALEAASGCRWKYAYRR
;
A
#
# COMPACT_ATOMS: atom_id res chain seq x y z
N MET A 1 17.89 1.55 7.07
CA MET A 1 16.44 1.78 7.10
C MET A 1 15.81 0.56 7.72
N GLN A 2 14.95 0.74 8.71
CA GLN A 2 14.21 -0.37 9.30
C GLN A 2 12.80 -0.38 8.70
N TYR A 3 12.36 -1.54 8.19
CA TYR A 3 11.02 -1.73 7.68
C TYR A 3 10.21 -2.54 8.68
N SER A 4 8.99 -2.11 8.96
CA SER A 4 8.08 -2.84 9.84
C SER A 4 7.52 -4.08 9.13
N ASP A 5 7.34 -5.15 9.90
CA ASP A 5 6.60 -6.33 9.46
C ASP A 5 5.09 -6.05 9.37
N HIS A 6 4.60 -5.03 10.10
CA HIS A 6 3.20 -4.61 10.05
C HIS A 6 2.89 -3.87 8.76
N GLN A 7 1.95 -4.41 7.99
CA GLN A 7 1.62 -3.88 6.66
C GLN A 7 0.12 -3.89 6.40
N LEU A 8 -0.34 -2.82 5.75
CA LEU A 8 -1.63 -2.71 5.10
C LEU A 8 -1.45 -3.03 3.61
N VAL A 9 -2.08 -4.10 3.14
CA VAL A 9 -2.03 -4.56 1.75
C VAL A 9 -3.31 -4.13 1.05
N LEU A 10 -3.21 -3.38 -0.04
CA LEU A 10 -4.30 -3.05 -0.94
C LEU A 10 -4.20 -3.94 -2.19
N PHE A 11 -5.32 -4.48 -2.64
CA PHE A 11 -5.36 -5.40 -3.77
C PHE A 11 -6.70 -5.33 -4.51
N PRO A 12 -6.73 -5.63 -5.83
CA PRO A 12 -7.97 -5.67 -6.59
C PRO A 12 -8.88 -6.82 -6.14
N VAL A 13 -10.19 -6.62 -6.15
CA VAL A 13 -11.19 -7.64 -5.78
C VAL A 13 -11.21 -8.78 -6.80
N GLN A 14 -11.01 -8.44 -8.07
CA GLN A 14 -10.85 -9.40 -9.16
C GLN A 14 -9.37 -9.61 -9.37
N THR A 15 -8.91 -10.84 -9.11
CA THR A 15 -7.49 -11.21 -9.19
C THR A 15 -7.16 -11.93 -10.49
N GLU A 16 -8.17 -12.39 -11.23
CA GLU A 16 -8.03 -13.02 -12.54
C GLU A 16 -8.23 -11.98 -13.65
N GLY A 17 -7.27 -11.87 -14.56
CA GLY A 17 -7.34 -10.99 -15.73
C GLY A 17 -7.15 -9.50 -15.46
N VAL A 18 -7.12 -9.06 -14.20
CA VAL A 18 -6.75 -7.69 -13.83
C VAL A 18 -5.23 -7.60 -13.78
N VAL A 19 -4.66 -6.92 -14.77
CA VAL A 19 -3.26 -6.54 -14.78
C VAL A 19 -3.21 -5.05 -15.08
N ILE A 20 -3.16 -4.23 -14.04
CA ILE A 20 -2.65 -2.87 -14.21
C ILE A 20 -1.13 -2.97 -14.21
N ALA A 21 -0.49 -2.47 -15.27
CA ALA A 21 0.96 -2.49 -15.36
C ALA A 21 1.56 -1.71 -14.18
N ALA A 22 2.66 -2.20 -13.59
CA ALA A 22 3.33 -1.56 -12.45
C ALA A 22 3.59 -0.06 -12.70
N MET A 23 3.98 0.32 -13.91
CA MET A 23 4.19 1.72 -14.33
C MET A 23 2.90 2.56 -14.27
N GLN A 24 1.74 2.00 -14.63
CA GLN A 24 0.46 2.70 -14.57
C GLN A 24 0.01 2.90 -13.11
N LEU A 25 0.22 1.89 -12.27
CA LEU A 25 -0.05 1.97 -10.84
C LEU A 25 0.84 3.02 -10.17
N GLU A 26 2.15 3.00 -10.45
CA GLU A 26 3.08 4.01 -9.95
C GLU A 26 2.65 5.42 -10.38
N ARG A 27 2.32 5.61 -11.67
CA ARG A 27 1.86 6.91 -12.17
C ARG A 27 0.57 7.37 -11.48
N CYS A 28 -0.37 6.46 -11.24
CA CYS A 28 -1.60 6.76 -10.51
C CYS A 28 -1.28 7.28 -9.10
N LEU A 29 -0.48 6.54 -8.34
CA LEU A 29 -0.15 6.88 -6.96
C LEU A 29 0.75 8.12 -6.85
N ARG A 30 1.64 8.38 -7.81
CA ARG A 30 2.36 9.67 -7.92
C ARG A 30 1.41 10.82 -8.22
N GLY A 31 0.41 10.62 -9.07
CA GLY A 31 -0.60 11.64 -9.38
C GLY A 31 -1.49 12.01 -8.18
N LEU A 32 -1.59 11.12 -7.19
CA LEU A 32 -2.26 11.37 -5.91
C LEU A 32 -1.34 12.01 -4.86
N ASP A 33 -0.06 12.22 -5.17
CA ASP A 33 0.97 12.62 -4.21
C ASP A 33 1.08 11.66 -3.00
N LEU A 34 0.76 10.38 -3.23
CA LEU A 34 0.94 9.31 -2.24
C LEU A 34 2.38 8.75 -2.28
N LEU A 35 3.02 8.75 -3.46
CA LEU A 35 4.39 8.25 -3.64
C LEU A 35 5.42 9.39 -3.62
N GLY A 36 6.35 9.31 -2.68
CA GLY A 36 7.52 10.18 -2.60
C GLY A 36 8.74 9.62 -3.35
N GLU A 37 9.91 9.82 -2.76
CA GLU A 37 11.20 9.40 -3.30
C GLU A 37 11.34 7.88 -3.37
N ALA A 38 12.04 7.37 -4.38
CA ALA A 38 12.32 5.94 -4.51
C ALA A 38 13.40 5.51 -3.51
N LEU A 39 13.12 4.44 -2.75
CA LEU A 39 14.02 3.87 -1.74
C LEU A 39 14.72 2.59 -2.24
N GLY A 40 14.33 2.08 -3.42
CA GLY A 40 14.84 0.85 -4.03
C GLY A 40 13.91 -0.35 -3.85
N GLU A 41 14.09 -1.40 -4.67
CA GLU A 41 13.29 -2.65 -4.62
C GLU A 41 11.76 -2.43 -4.73
N GLY A 42 11.34 -1.44 -5.52
CA GLY A 42 9.93 -1.08 -5.64
C GLY A 42 9.34 -0.41 -4.39
N ARG A 43 10.19 0.03 -3.45
CA ARG A 43 9.81 0.80 -2.27
C ARG A 43 9.97 2.30 -2.48
N TYR A 44 9.11 3.07 -1.84
CA TYR A 44 9.04 4.51 -1.92
C TYR A 44 8.77 5.11 -0.54
N ALA A 45 9.30 6.29 -0.30
CA ALA A 45 8.81 7.13 0.79
C ALA A 45 7.34 7.49 0.53
N VAL A 46 6.63 7.79 1.60
CA VAL A 46 5.28 8.35 1.52
C VAL A 46 5.34 9.80 1.02
N GLY A 47 4.37 10.18 0.19
CA GLY A 47 4.21 11.55 -0.32
C GLY A 47 3.39 12.43 0.62
N GLU A 48 3.22 13.70 0.26
CA GLU A 48 2.59 14.71 1.11
C GLU A 48 1.11 14.40 1.39
N ALA A 49 0.40 13.78 0.45
CA ALA A 49 -1.01 13.43 0.61
C ALA A 49 -1.24 12.15 1.44
N PHE A 50 -0.20 11.54 2.00
CA PHE A 50 -0.32 10.28 2.75
C PHE A 50 -1.32 10.35 3.90
N LEU A 51 -1.24 11.41 4.71
CA LEU A 51 -2.14 11.57 5.86
C LEU A 51 -3.58 11.89 5.45
N ASP A 52 -3.78 12.39 4.22
CA ASP A 52 -5.12 12.69 3.68
C ASP A 52 -5.76 11.46 3.03
N LEU A 53 -4.95 10.53 2.53
CA LEU A 53 -5.39 9.33 1.81
C LEU A 53 -5.52 8.07 2.69
N LEU A 54 -5.21 8.21 3.99
CA LEU A 54 -5.43 7.18 5.01
C LEU A 54 -6.29 7.74 6.15
N CYS A 55 -7.32 7.00 6.52
CA CYS A 55 -8.11 7.27 7.72
C CYS A 55 -7.49 6.55 8.92
N PHE A 56 -6.89 7.30 9.83
CA PHE A 56 -6.37 6.77 11.10
C PHE A 56 -7.50 6.63 12.13
N LEU A 57 -7.62 5.44 12.72
CA LEU A 57 -8.74 5.05 13.58
C LEU A 57 -8.41 5.17 15.08
N GLY A 58 -7.17 5.51 15.43
CA GLY A 58 -6.68 5.67 16.81
C GLY A 58 -6.45 7.14 17.19
N CYS A 59 -6.33 7.39 18.50
CA CYS A 59 -6.14 8.75 19.05
C CYS A 59 -4.67 9.22 19.05
N SER A 60 -3.70 8.32 18.82
CA SER A 60 -2.27 8.62 18.82
C SER A 60 -1.50 7.55 18.04
N PRO A 61 -1.69 7.43 16.70
CA PRO A 61 -0.88 6.54 15.88
C PRO A 61 0.58 7.02 15.87
N ASP A 62 1.53 6.09 16.02
CA ASP A 62 2.96 6.40 15.99
C ASP A 62 3.44 6.42 14.53
N ILE A 63 3.11 7.52 13.84
CA ILE A 63 3.38 7.68 12.41
C ILE A 63 4.75 8.33 12.24
N GLU A 64 5.72 7.53 11.82
CA GLU A 64 6.96 8.05 11.27
C GLU A 64 6.90 8.04 9.75
N LEU A 65 7.06 9.18 9.10
CA LEU A 65 7.03 9.31 7.63
C LEU A 65 8.44 9.36 7.04
N THR A 66 9.43 9.72 7.87
CA THR A 66 10.81 9.95 7.42
C THR A 66 11.62 8.67 7.59
N PRO A 67 12.41 8.25 6.57
CA PRO A 67 13.31 7.13 6.72
C PRO A 67 14.32 7.36 7.86
N HIS A 68 14.34 6.45 8.83
CA HIS A 68 15.30 6.46 9.93
C HIS A 68 16.15 5.18 9.96
N ALA A 69 17.36 5.29 10.53
CA ALA A 69 18.23 4.14 10.74
C ALA A 69 17.73 3.24 11.87
N ASP A 70 17.15 3.85 12.93
CA ASP A 70 16.95 3.20 14.22
C ASP A 70 15.47 2.91 14.57
N LYS A 71 14.53 3.28 13.69
CA LYS A 71 13.11 3.02 13.89
C LYS A 71 12.39 2.75 12.57
N PRO A 72 11.30 1.94 12.61
CA PRO A 72 10.45 1.76 11.44
C PRO A 72 9.75 3.06 11.06
N PHE A 73 9.41 3.15 9.77
CA PHE A 73 8.71 4.29 9.18
C PHE A 73 7.70 3.79 8.13
N CYS A 74 6.76 4.64 7.77
CA CYS A 74 5.77 4.37 6.73
C CYS A 74 6.42 4.47 5.36
N TYR A 75 6.14 3.49 4.51
CA TYR A 75 6.62 3.43 3.14
C TYR A 75 5.55 2.82 2.27
N LEU A 76 5.64 3.05 0.96
CA LEU A 76 4.87 2.31 -0.03
C LEU A 76 5.75 1.29 -0.72
N GLN A 77 5.17 0.15 -1.08
CA GLN A 77 5.82 -0.82 -1.95
C GLN A 77 4.87 -1.28 -3.05
N LEU A 78 5.40 -1.39 -4.26
CA LEU A 78 4.71 -1.82 -5.46
C LEU A 78 5.32 -3.11 -6.02
N PRO A 79 4.58 -3.89 -6.83
CA PRO A 79 5.12 -5.00 -7.59
C PRO A 79 6.22 -4.53 -8.55
N GLN A 80 7.29 -5.31 -8.67
CA GLN A 80 8.37 -5.05 -9.61
C GLN A 80 8.14 -5.69 -10.98
N ASP A 81 7.29 -6.71 -11.01
CA ASP A 81 6.90 -7.47 -12.19
C ASP A 81 5.48 -8.05 -12.00
N ASP A 82 4.97 -8.74 -13.02
CA ASP A 82 3.62 -9.31 -13.01
C ASP A 82 3.54 -10.69 -12.34
N THR A 83 4.59 -11.11 -11.61
CA THR A 83 4.59 -12.41 -10.91
C THR A 83 3.64 -12.37 -9.72
N PRO A 84 2.64 -13.28 -9.65
CA PRO A 84 1.76 -13.35 -8.50
C PRO A 84 2.51 -13.73 -7.23
N VAL A 85 2.26 -12.99 -6.16
CA VAL A 85 2.77 -13.24 -4.81
C VAL A 85 1.65 -13.73 -3.89
N ASP A 86 2.02 -14.52 -2.88
CA ASP A 86 1.09 -14.98 -1.85
C ASP A 86 1.20 -14.10 -0.60
N PHE A 87 0.08 -13.58 -0.13
CA PHE A 87 -0.04 -12.84 1.13
C PHE A 87 -0.80 -13.65 2.17
N ASN A 88 -0.18 -13.84 3.33
CA ASN A 88 -0.81 -14.38 4.53
C ASN A 88 -1.42 -13.24 5.35
N CYS A 89 -2.66 -12.90 5.04
CA CYS A 89 -3.35 -11.80 5.68
C CYS A 89 -3.99 -12.22 7.02
N ILE A 90 -3.98 -11.31 7.99
CA ILE A 90 -4.59 -11.49 9.31
C ILE A 90 -6.10 -11.68 9.13
N ARG A 91 -6.65 -12.77 9.71
CA ARG A 91 -8.08 -13.12 9.69
C ARG A 91 -8.68 -13.22 8.29
N LYS A 92 -7.87 -13.54 7.27
CA LYS A 92 -8.28 -13.72 5.89
C LYS A 92 -7.66 -15.00 5.31
N PRO A 93 -8.29 -15.64 4.31
CA PRO A 93 -7.63 -16.67 3.53
C PRO A 93 -6.35 -16.15 2.85
N PRO A 94 -5.40 -17.03 2.50
CA PRO A 94 -4.25 -16.66 1.67
C PRO A 94 -4.70 -15.98 0.38
N LEU A 95 -4.03 -14.88 0.04
CA LEU A 95 -4.33 -14.06 -1.12
C LEU A 95 -3.20 -14.22 -2.15
N ARG A 96 -3.51 -14.67 -3.36
CA ARG A 96 -2.55 -14.75 -4.47
C ARG A 96 -2.85 -13.68 -5.52
N VAL A 97 -1.96 -12.70 -5.68
CA VAL A 97 -2.16 -11.54 -6.57
C VAL A 97 -0.87 -11.06 -7.22
N ALA A 98 -0.94 -10.62 -8.48
CA ALA A 98 0.17 -9.95 -9.16
C ALA A 98 0.19 -8.44 -8.90
N THR A 99 -0.99 -7.81 -8.88
CA THR A 99 -1.14 -6.38 -8.57
C THR A 99 -1.46 -6.18 -7.10
N TRP A 100 -0.71 -5.31 -6.43
CA TRP A 100 -0.91 -4.93 -5.04
C TRP A 100 -0.23 -3.60 -4.73
N VAL A 101 -0.60 -2.98 -3.61
CA VAL A 101 0.13 -1.88 -2.98
C VAL A 101 0.29 -2.23 -1.52
N ILE A 102 1.52 -2.19 -1.01
CA ILE A 102 1.79 -2.30 0.42
C ILE A 102 1.98 -0.90 0.98
N ILE A 103 1.36 -0.63 2.12
CA ILE A 103 1.67 0.48 3.00
C ILE A 103 2.27 -0.11 4.28
N GLY A 104 3.56 0.12 4.48
CA GLY A 104 4.30 -0.41 5.61
C GLY A 104 4.12 0.42 6.88
N ASN A 105 4.43 -0.20 8.02
CA ASN A 105 4.30 0.37 9.36
C ASN A 105 2.87 0.77 9.72
N ILE A 106 1.88 0.00 9.25
CA ILE A 106 0.47 0.15 9.61
C ILE A 106 0.02 -1.11 10.36
N HIS A 107 -0.36 -0.95 11.62
CA HIS A 107 -0.85 -2.03 12.48
C HIS A 107 -2.31 -2.39 12.15
N GLU A 108 -2.73 -3.59 12.58
CA GLU A 108 -4.12 -4.02 12.41
C GLU A 108 -5.08 -3.01 13.04
N ALA A 109 -6.02 -2.51 12.23
CA ALA A 109 -7.02 -1.51 12.61
C ALA A 109 -6.46 -0.13 13.03
N GLU A 110 -5.19 0.16 12.76
CA GLU A 110 -4.59 1.49 13.00
C GLU A 110 -5.03 2.51 11.95
N ALA A 111 -4.97 2.12 10.67
CA ALA A 111 -5.37 2.96 9.56
C ALA A 111 -6.02 2.14 8.45
N VAL A 112 -6.97 2.74 7.76
CA VAL A 112 -7.62 2.20 6.56
C VAL A 112 -7.41 3.15 5.38
N PRO A 113 -7.37 2.67 4.13
CA PRO A 113 -7.32 3.56 2.99
C PRO A 113 -8.62 4.38 2.94
N ASP A 114 -8.51 5.66 2.62
CA ASP A 114 -9.68 6.51 2.45
C ASP A 114 -10.44 6.17 1.15
N ALA A 115 -11.61 6.79 0.96
CA ALA A 115 -12.42 6.59 -0.24
C ALA A 115 -11.76 7.14 -1.50
N ALA A 116 -11.03 8.26 -1.44
CA ALA A 116 -10.34 8.85 -2.58
C ALA A 116 -9.24 7.93 -3.12
N LEU A 117 -8.42 7.33 -2.25
CA LEU A 117 -7.39 6.36 -2.61
C LEU A 117 -7.98 5.14 -3.31
N LEU A 118 -9.01 4.52 -2.72
CA LEU A 118 -9.66 3.36 -3.32
C LEU A 118 -10.33 3.70 -4.66
N SER A 119 -10.94 4.88 -4.77
CA SER A 119 -11.59 5.33 -6.01
C SER A 119 -10.57 5.58 -7.12
N ALA A 120 -9.41 6.16 -6.79
CA ALA A 120 -8.35 6.40 -7.76
C ALA A 120 -7.71 5.11 -8.26
N LEU A 121 -7.48 4.15 -7.36
CA LEU A 121 -7.01 2.81 -7.72
C LEU A 121 -8.01 2.08 -8.63
N GLU A 122 -9.31 2.16 -8.31
CA GLU A 122 -10.37 1.59 -9.14
C GLU A 122 -10.48 2.25 -10.50
N ALA A 123 -10.38 3.58 -10.58
CA ALA A 123 -10.38 4.30 -11.84
C ALA A 123 -9.17 3.92 -12.73
N ALA A 124 -8.01 3.66 -12.11
CA ALA A 124 -6.79 3.30 -12.82
C ALA A 124 -6.79 1.84 -13.29
N SER A 125 -7.34 0.91 -12.49
CA SER A 125 -7.34 -0.53 -12.80
C SER A 125 -8.62 -1.03 -13.48
N GLY A 126 -9.70 -0.23 -13.46
CA GLY A 126 -11.02 -0.63 -13.93
C GLY A 126 -11.73 -1.63 -13.03
N CYS A 127 -11.26 -1.84 -11.80
CA CYS A 127 -11.84 -2.80 -10.86
C CYS A 127 -11.76 -2.31 -9.43
N ARG A 128 -12.72 -2.72 -8.60
CA ARG A 128 -12.74 -2.33 -7.19
C ARG A 128 -11.54 -2.89 -6.42
N TRP A 129 -11.05 -2.13 -5.45
CA TRP A 129 -9.97 -2.55 -4.54
C TRP A 129 -10.50 -2.87 -3.13
N LYS A 130 -9.78 -3.75 -2.44
CA LYS A 130 -9.93 -4.10 -1.02
C LYS A 130 -8.59 -3.96 -0.31
N TYR A 131 -8.64 -4.05 1.01
CA TYR A 131 -7.45 -4.06 1.83
C TYR A 131 -7.50 -5.17 2.89
N ALA A 132 -6.33 -5.54 3.39
CA ALA A 132 -6.13 -6.45 4.51
C ALA A 132 -4.82 -6.12 5.24
N TYR A 133 -4.68 -6.57 6.47
CA TYR A 133 -3.46 -6.39 7.26
C TYR A 133 -2.62 -7.68 7.24
N ARG A 134 -1.29 -7.58 7.35
CA ARG A 134 -0.37 -8.71 7.54
C ARG A 134 0.75 -8.37 8.53
N ARG A 135 1.45 -9.41 8.97
CA ARG A 135 2.70 -9.39 9.73
C ARG A 135 3.59 -10.52 9.22
#